data_AF-A0A7S8MXB1-F1
#
_entry.id   AF-A0A7S8MXB1-F1
#
_cell.length_a   1.000
_cell.length_b   1.000
_cell.length_c   1.000
_cell.angle_alpha   90.00
_cell.angle_beta   90.00
_cell.angle_gamma   90.00
#
_symmetry.space_group_name_H-M   'P 1'
#
loop_
_entity.id
_entity.type
_entity.pdbx_description
1 polymer ?
#
loop_
_entity_poly.entity_id
_entity_poly.type
_entity_poly.pdbx_seq_one_letter_code
_entity_poly.pdbx_strand_id
1 'polypeptide(L)'
;MRSHPASSPLLQLGVRILVIALRSAALVTTAWALISRADCVFATTCRATNLLSYFTIQSNIAFVLLTTLLIIWMSIGRPETPWLTTIRAIVTSYLVISGVTFAILMETAGLGEFAFLVPFSSKVLHFVVPVYAVIDFALFPGRRRVPLHRAFWALLYPLAYSILTAIRGSSLNWYPYVFFDPEWVGGYAGVLAYAAVLAAALVAVAAALILVTRLPTPATASRSASERG
;
A
#
# COMPACT_ATOMS: atom_id res chain seq x y z
N MET A 1 20.89 -37.81 -18.45
CA MET A 1 20.64 -36.35 -18.55
C MET A 1 19.19 -36.16 -19.00
N ARG A 2 18.25 -35.86 -18.09
CA ARG A 2 16.86 -35.55 -18.47
C ARG A 2 16.75 -34.04 -18.64
N SER A 3 16.48 -33.60 -19.86
CA SER A 3 16.19 -32.20 -20.20
C SER A 3 14.85 -31.79 -19.58
N HIS A 4 14.87 -30.90 -18.60
CA HIS A 4 13.66 -30.26 -18.09
C HIS A 4 12.92 -29.56 -19.24
N PRO A 5 11.59 -29.69 -19.39
CA PRO A 5 10.85 -28.84 -20.30
C PRO A 5 10.87 -27.42 -19.72
N ALA A 6 11.71 -26.57 -20.28
CA ALA A 6 11.61 -25.14 -20.05
C ALA A 6 10.18 -24.72 -20.39
N SER A 7 9.48 -24.05 -19.45
CA SER A 7 8.18 -23.44 -19.74
C SER A 7 8.28 -22.67 -21.06
N SER A 8 7.34 -22.88 -21.98
CA SER A 8 7.45 -22.31 -23.32
C SER A 8 7.65 -20.78 -23.23
N PRO A 9 8.55 -20.18 -24.03
CA PRO A 9 8.77 -18.73 -24.05
C PRO A 9 7.49 -17.91 -24.21
N LEU A 10 6.51 -18.46 -24.93
CA LEU A 10 5.17 -17.89 -25.12
C LEU A 10 4.38 -17.78 -23.81
N LEU A 11 4.45 -18.79 -22.93
CA LEU A 11 3.78 -18.74 -21.63
C LEU A 11 4.38 -17.65 -20.74
N GLN A 12 5.71 -17.55 -20.70
CA GLN A 12 6.39 -16.51 -19.92
C GLN A 12 6.06 -15.10 -20.43
N LEU A 13 6.00 -14.94 -21.76
CA LEU A 13 5.59 -13.69 -22.39
C LEU A 13 4.13 -13.35 -22.06
N GLY A 14 3.23 -14.33 -22.13
CA GLY A 14 1.81 -14.17 -21.78
C GLY A 14 1.61 -13.73 -20.33
N VAL A 15 2.27 -14.37 -19.37
CA VAL A 15 2.22 -13.98 -17.95
C VAL A 15 2.75 -12.55 -17.76
N ARG A 16 3.85 -12.20 -18.43
CA ARG A 16 4.45 -10.86 -18.34
C ARG A 16 3.49 -9.79 -18.86
N ILE A 17 2.86 -10.01 -20.02
CA ILE A 17 1.87 -9.10 -20.59
C ILE A 17 0.67 -8.95 -19.65
N LEU A 18 0.15 -10.05 -19.10
CA LEU A 18 -0.97 -10.03 -18.16
C LEU A 18 -0.63 -9.21 -16.91
N VAL A 19 0.54 -9.43 -16.29
CA VAL A 19 0.96 -8.69 -15.10
C VAL A 19 1.12 -7.19 -15.40
N ILE A 20 1.69 -6.83 -16.55
CA ILE A 20 1.79 -5.43 -16.98
C ILE A 20 0.39 -4.83 -17.16
N ALA A 21 -0.53 -5.53 -17.82
CA ALA A 21 -1.89 -5.05 -18.02
C ALA A 21 -2.63 -4.82 -16.71
N LEU A 22 -2.54 -5.76 -15.75
CA LEU A 22 -3.17 -5.63 -14.42
C LEU A 22 -2.57 -4.45 -13.63
N ARG A 23 -1.24 -4.28 -13.67
CA ARG A 23 -0.57 -3.13 -13.04
C ARG A 23 -0.97 -1.81 -13.67
N SER A 24 -1.08 -1.75 -15.00
CA SER A 24 -1.54 -0.55 -15.71
C SER A 24 -2.98 -0.21 -15.33
N ALA A 25 -3.87 -1.20 -15.24
CA ALA A 25 -5.25 -0.99 -14.80
C ALA A 25 -5.32 -0.44 -13.36
N ALA A 26 -4.53 -1.03 -12.44
CA ALA A 26 -4.44 -0.54 -11.06
C ALA A 26 -3.86 0.88 -10.97
N LEU A 27 -2.82 1.18 -11.76
CA LEU A 27 -2.22 2.50 -11.86
C LEU A 27 -3.24 3.54 -12.31
N VAL A 28 -3.94 3.28 -13.42
CA VAL A 28 -4.96 4.19 -13.97
C VAL A 28 -6.10 4.39 -12.97
N THR A 29 -6.58 3.30 -12.35
CA THR A 29 -7.65 3.35 -11.33
C THR A 29 -7.23 4.20 -10.13
N THR A 30 -6.01 4.03 -9.65
CA THR A 30 -5.49 4.78 -8.50
C THR A 30 -5.29 6.26 -8.84
N ALA A 31 -4.74 6.55 -10.02
CA ALA A 31 -4.53 7.91 -10.50
C ALA A 31 -5.87 8.65 -10.68
N TRP A 32 -6.87 8.00 -11.28
CA TRP A 32 -8.22 8.53 -11.38
C TRP A 32 -8.81 8.82 -10.00
N ALA A 33 -8.75 7.87 -9.07
CA ALA A 33 -9.31 8.06 -7.73
C ALA A 33 -8.61 9.21 -6.96
N LEU A 34 -7.30 9.39 -7.13
CA LEU A 34 -6.56 10.53 -6.59
C LEU A 34 -7.01 11.86 -7.20
N ILE A 35 -7.18 11.92 -8.53
CA ILE A 35 -7.66 13.12 -9.23
C ILE A 35 -9.10 13.46 -8.81
N SER A 36 -10.00 12.48 -8.78
CA SER A 36 -11.38 12.67 -8.30
C SER A 36 -11.46 13.07 -6.83
N ARG A 37 -10.40 12.84 -6.03
CA ARG A 37 -10.29 13.38 -4.67
C ARG A 37 -9.75 14.80 -4.63
N ALA A 38 -8.96 15.20 -5.62
CA ALA A 38 -8.51 16.56 -5.84
C ALA A 38 -9.60 17.45 -6.46
N ASP A 39 -10.60 16.87 -7.12
CA ASP A 39 -11.77 17.59 -7.62
C ASP A 39 -12.57 18.15 -6.45
N CYS A 40 -12.39 19.46 -6.24
CA CYS A 40 -12.93 20.26 -5.14
C CYS A 40 -14.45 20.48 -5.21
N VAL A 41 -15.17 19.78 -6.08
CA VAL A 41 -16.58 20.02 -6.46
C VAL A 41 -17.52 20.04 -5.25
N PHE A 42 -17.14 19.36 -4.15
CA PHE A 42 -17.95 19.27 -2.93
C PHE A 42 -17.30 19.91 -1.69
N ALA A 43 -16.23 20.70 -1.83
CA ALA A 43 -15.51 21.29 -0.70
C ALA A 43 -15.62 22.83 -0.68
N THR A 44 -16.12 23.39 0.42
CA THR A 44 -16.21 24.84 0.65
C THR A 44 -14.84 25.51 0.84
N THR A 45 -13.81 24.76 1.20
CA THR A 45 -12.42 25.23 1.39
C THR A 45 -11.42 24.20 0.88
N CYS A 46 -11.25 24.12 -0.45
CA CYS A 46 -10.32 23.16 -1.02
C CYS A 46 -8.87 23.62 -0.90
N ARG A 47 -8.21 23.26 0.21
CA ARG A 47 -6.76 23.45 0.37
C ARG A 47 -6.03 22.21 -0.08
N ALA A 48 -5.36 22.28 -1.24
CA ALA A 48 -4.51 21.19 -1.75
C ALA A 48 -3.49 20.70 -0.70
N THR A 49 -2.97 21.61 0.13
CA THR A 49 -2.08 21.29 1.25
C THR A 49 -2.73 20.42 2.33
N ASN A 50 -4.03 20.58 2.59
CA ASN A 50 -4.77 19.71 3.51
C ASN A 50 -5.00 18.33 2.88
N LEU A 51 -5.38 18.27 1.60
CA LEU A 51 -5.56 17.00 0.89
C LEU A 51 -4.25 16.18 0.88
N LEU A 52 -3.13 16.82 0.58
CA LEU A 52 -1.81 16.17 0.56
C LEU A 52 -1.32 15.80 1.96
N SER A 53 -1.93 16.30 3.04
CA SER A 53 -1.56 15.95 4.42
C SER A 53 -2.17 14.63 4.88
N TYR A 54 -3.10 14.02 4.12
CA TYR A 54 -3.62 12.70 4.43
C TYR A 54 -2.62 11.62 4.05
N PHE A 55 -2.28 10.76 5.01
CA PHE A 55 -1.38 9.61 4.81
C PHE A 55 -1.90 8.68 3.69
N THR A 56 -3.22 8.45 3.62
CA THR A 56 -3.84 7.66 2.54
C THR A 56 -3.53 8.22 1.15
N ILE A 57 -3.52 9.56 0.98
CA ILE A 57 -3.20 10.19 -0.30
C ILE A 57 -1.72 9.99 -0.62
N GLN A 58 -0.84 10.25 0.34
CA GLN A 58 0.61 10.06 0.19
C GLN A 58 0.98 8.59 -0.12
N SER A 59 0.36 7.62 0.55
CA SER A 59 0.59 6.19 0.31
C SER A 59 0.13 5.74 -1.06
N ASN A 60 -0.99 6.25 -1.55
CA ASN A 60 -1.49 5.95 -2.90
C ASN A 60 -0.65 6.63 -3.99
N ILE A 61 -0.11 7.83 -3.75
CA ILE A 61 0.89 8.44 -4.64
C ILE A 61 2.15 7.56 -4.69
N ALA A 62 2.65 7.10 -3.54
CA ALA A 62 3.80 6.18 -3.49
C ALA A 62 3.51 4.88 -4.25
N PHE A 63 2.29 4.36 -4.18
CA PHE A 63 1.85 3.19 -4.95
C PHE A 63 1.83 3.43 -6.46
N VAL A 64 1.36 4.59 -6.94
CA VAL A 64 1.41 4.96 -8.35
C VAL A 64 2.85 5.03 -8.86
N LEU A 65 3.75 5.67 -8.10
CA LEU A 65 5.17 5.77 -8.45
C LEU A 65 5.85 4.39 -8.50
N LEU A 66 5.60 3.57 -7.48
CA LEU A 66 6.12 2.21 -7.40
C LEU A 66 5.60 1.33 -8.55
N THR A 67 4.30 1.39 -8.84
CA THR A 67 3.67 0.60 -9.90
C THR A 67 4.20 1.01 -11.27
N THR A 68 4.37 2.31 -11.51
CA THR A 68 5.04 2.83 -12.71
C THR A 68 6.45 2.25 -12.85
N LEU A 69 7.26 2.31 -11.78
CA LEU A 69 8.60 1.75 -11.77
C LEU A 69 8.57 0.25 -12.07
N LEU A 70 7.65 -0.51 -11.47
CA LEU A 70 7.52 -1.95 -11.69
C LEU A 70 7.13 -2.31 -13.12
N ILE A 71 6.24 -1.54 -13.74
CA ILE A 71 5.89 -1.69 -15.15
C ILE A 71 7.14 -1.46 -16.01
N ILE A 72 7.85 -0.35 -15.82
CA ILE A 72 9.08 -0.04 -16.58
C ILE A 72 10.12 -1.14 -16.39
N TRP A 73 10.41 -1.52 -15.13
CA TRP A 73 11.40 -2.54 -14.78
C TRP A 73 11.11 -3.88 -15.44
N MET A 74 9.83 -4.28 -15.42
CA MET A 74 9.37 -5.49 -16.08
C MET A 74 9.41 -5.36 -17.60
N SER A 75 9.08 -4.22 -18.20
CA SER A 75 9.11 -3.99 -19.66
C SER A 75 10.50 -4.03 -20.26
N ILE A 76 11.53 -3.62 -19.51
CA ILE A 76 12.94 -3.73 -19.94
C ILE A 76 13.57 -5.09 -19.60
N GLY A 77 12.79 -6.05 -19.08
CA GLY A 77 13.24 -7.42 -18.82
C GLY A 77 14.15 -7.55 -17.59
N ARG A 78 14.18 -6.55 -16.70
CA ARG A 78 15.01 -6.64 -15.50
C ARG A 78 14.33 -7.49 -14.42
N PRO A 79 15.06 -8.44 -13.79
CA PRO A 79 14.54 -9.16 -12.65
C PRO A 79 14.36 -8.21 -11.47
N GLU A 80 13.38 -8.49 -10.63
CA GLU A 80 13.16 -7.75 -9.40
C GLU A 80 14.28 -8.04 -8.38
N THR A 81 14.70 -6.98 -7.71
CA THR A 81 15.80 -6.97 -6.73
C THR A 81 15.25 -7.04 -5.30
N PRO A 82 16.07 -7.47 -4.32
CA PRO A 82 15.64 -7.50 -2.92
C PRO A 82 15.20 -6.13 -2.37
N TRP A 83 15.80 -5.03 -2.83
CA TRP A 83 15.39 -3.69 -2.40
C TRP A 83 14.01 -3.33 -2.96
N LEU A 84 13.72 -3.68 -4.21
CA LEU A 84 12.43 -3.41 -4.83
C LEU A 84 11.32 -4.22 -4.16
N THR A 85 11.57 -5.50 -3.84
CA THR A 85 10.64 -6.29 -3.03
C THR A 85 10.41 -5.69 -1.64
N THR A 86 11.45 -5.12 -1.02
CA THR A 86 11.32 -4.44 0.27
C THR A 86 10.43 -3.21 0.17
N ILE A 87 10.67 -2.34 -0.82
CA ILE A 87 9.85 -1.14 -1.04
C ILE A 87 8.41 -1.53 -1.35
N ARG A 88 8.18 -2.57 -2.16
CA ARG A 88 6.83 -3.10 -2.40
C ARG A 88 6.13 -3.50 -1.12
N ALA A 89 6.79 -4.26 -0.24
CA ALA A 89 6.21 -4.66 1.04
C ALA A 89 5.85 -3.44 1.91
N ILE A 90 6.72 -2.43 1.94
CA ILE A 90 6.51 -1.19 2.71
C ILE A 90 5.34 -0.37 2.16
N VAL A 91 5.29 -0.13 0.84
CA VAL A 91 4.20 0.65 0.24
C VAL A 91 2.87 -0.09 0.36
N THR A 92 2.85 -1.42 0.16
CA THR A 92 1.65 -2.22 0.38
C THR A 92 1.21 -2.17 1.85
N SER A 93 2.13 -2.18 2.82
CA SER A 93 1.75 -2.05 4.24
C SER A 93 1.16 -0.69 4.57
N TYR A 94 1.63 0.40 3.93
CA TYR A 94 1.01 1.74 4.05
C TYR A 94 -0.42 1.78 3.52
N LEU A 95 -0.67 1.13 2.39
CA LEU A 95 -2.02 1.02 1.83
C LEU A 95 -2.95 0.23 2.76
N VAL A 96 -2.48 -0.92 3.25
CA VAL A 96 -3.26 -1.79 4.15
C VAL A 96 -3.57 -1.07 5.47
N ILE A 97 -2.59 -0.45 6.13
CA ILE A 97 -2.84 0.23 7.41
C ILE A 97 -3.81 1.41 7.21
N SER A 98 -3.75 2.11 6.08
CA SER A 98 -4.69 3.19 5.77
C SER A 98 -6.12 2.67 5.63
N GLY A 99 -6.31 1.57 4.88
CA GLY A 99 -7.62 0.95 4.71
C GLY A 99 -8.21 0.39 6.01
N VAL A 100 -7.39 -0.31 6.80
CA VAL A 100 -7.80 -0.87 8.10
C VAL A 100 -8.15 0.25 9.08
N THR A 101 -7.32 1.28 9.18
CA THR A 101 -7.59 2.43 10.06
C THR A 101 -8.88 3.13 9.65
N PHE A 102 -9.11 3.32 8.35
CA PHE A 102 -10.36 3.91 7.86
C PHE A 102 -11.58 3.06 8.21
N ALA A 103 -11.51 1.74 8.02
CA ALA A 103 -12.61 0.83 8.37
C ALA A 103 -12.94 0.89 9.88
N ILE A 104 -11.92 0.85 10.74
CA ILE A 104 -12.10 0.96 12.19
C ILE A 104 -12.72 2.30 12.57
N LEU A 105 -12.23 3.40 12.01
CA LEU A 105 -12.78 4.74 12.30
C LEU A 105 -14.24 4.90 11.85
N MET A 106 -14.62 4.29 10.71
CA MET A 106 -16.02 4.30 10.28
C MET A 106 -16.91 3.51 11.23
N GLU A 107 -16.43 2.35 11.68
CA GLU A 107 -17.18 1.53 12.64
C GLU A 107 -17.32 2.22 13.99
N THR A 108 -16.23 2.73 14.57
CA THR A 108 -16.25 3.39 15.89
C THR A 108 -17.04 4.70 15.89
N ALA A 109 -17.16 5.36 14.72
CA ALA A 109 -18.02 6.53 14.55
C ALA A 109 -19.51 6.19 14.31
N GLY A 110 -19.89 4.91 14.25
CA GLY A 110 -21.25 4.48 13.91
C GLY A 110 -21.64 4.79 12.46
N LEU A 111 -20.65 4.96 11.58
CA LEU A 111 -20.82 5.33 10.17
C LEU A 111 -20.71 4.13 9.22
N GLY A 112 -20.56 2.92 9.74
CA GLY A 112 -20.45 1.69 8.95
C GLY A 112 -21.64 1.49 7.99
N GLU A 113 -22.86 1.67 8.47
CA GLU A 113 -24.09 1.56 7.65
C GLU A 113 -24.23 2.71 6.63
N PHE A 114 -23.56 3.84 6.89
CA PHE A 114 -23.55 5.02 6.03
C PHE A 114 -22.37 5.05 5.06
N ALA A 115 -21.66 3.92 4.88
CA ALA A 115 -20.56 3.82 3.95
C ALA A 115 -20.95 4.24 2.52
N PHE A 116 -22.22 4.13 2.12
CA PHE A 116 -22.71 4.61 0.83
C PHE A 116 -22.48 6.12 0.60
N LEU A 117 -22.46 6.94 1.66
CA LEU A 117 -22.18 8.38 1.62
C LEU A 117 -20.70 8.72 1.35
N VAL A 118 -19.79 7.78 1.61
CA VAL A 118 -18.37 7.99 1.34
C VAL A 118 -18.14 8.04 -0.17
N PRO A 119 -17.45 9.06 -0.71
CA PRO A 119 -17.15 9.17 -2.13
C PRO A 119 -16.53 7.88 -2.67
N PHE A 120 -16.97 7.44 -3.85
CA PHE A 120 -16.51 6.18 -4.41
C PHE A 120 -14.99 6.15 -4.62
N SER A 121 -14.39 7.27 -5.03
CA SER A 121 -12.92 7.42 -5.13
C SER A 121 -12.22 7.17 -3.78
N SER A 122 -12.82 7.59 -2.66
CA SER A 122 -12.29 7.30 -1.32
C SER A 122 -12.36 5.80 -1.01
N LYS A 123 -13.46 5.12 -1.36
CA LYS A 123 -13.56 3.66 -1.19
C LYS A 123 -12.52 2.92 -2.02
N VAL A 124 -12.24 3.37 -3.24
CA VAL A 124 -11.19 2.81 -4.09
C VAL A 124 -9.83 2.90 -3.40
N LEU A 125 -9.46 4.07 -2.88
CA LEU A 125 -8.17 4.30 -2.22
C LEU A 125 -8.01 3.55 -0.88
N HIS A 126 -9.12 3.30 -0.16
CA HIS A 126 -9.10 2.63 1.15
C HIS A 126 -9.34 1.11 1.09
N PHE A 127 -9.96 0.59 0.03
CA PHE A 127 -10.33 -0.83 -0.05
C PHE A 127 -9.82 -1.51 -1.31
N VAL A 128 -10.11 -0.96 -2.49
CA VAL A 128 -9.77 -1.61 -3.77
C VAL A 128 -8.26 -1.63 -4.00
N VAL A 129 -7.59 -0.48 -3.85
CA VAL A 129 -6.14 -0.37 -4.08
C VAL A 129 -5.34 -1.19 -3.06
N PRO A 130 -5.63 -1.15 -1.74
CA PRO A 130 -4.94 -2.02 -0.78
C PRO A 130 -5.12 -3.51 -1.07
N VAL A 131 -6.32 -3.97 -1.41
CA VAL A 131 -6.58 -5.38 -1.77
C VAL A 131 -5.78 -5.78 -3.00
N TYR A 132 -5.81 -4.96 -4.05
CA TYR A 132 -5.01 -5.21 -5.24
C TYR A 132 -3.51 -5.26 -4.92
N ALA A 133 -2.99 -4.33 -4.11
CA ALA A 133 -1.57 -4.29 -3.77
C ALA A 133 -1.11 -5.53 -3.00
N VAL A 134 -1.97 -6.10 -2.14
CA VAL A 134 -1.71 -7.38 -1.46
C VAL A 134 -1.70 -8.53 -2.48
N ILE A 135 -2.67 -8.57 -3.40
CA ILE A 135 -2.75 -9.60 -4.46
C ILE A 135 -1.53 -9.54 -5.38
N ASP A 136 -1.15 -8.35 -5.88
CA ASP A 136 0.03 -8.13 -6.70
C ASP A 136 1.30 -8.58 -5.97
N PHE A 137 1.44 -8.26 -4.69
CA PHE A 137 2.59 -8.68 -3.90
C PHE A 137 2.65 -10.20 -3.70
N ALA A 138 1.52 -10.81 -3.30
CA ALA A 138 1.44 -12.21 -2.91
C ALA A 138 1.43 -13.19 -4.10
N LEU A 139 0.86 -12.79 -5.24
CA LEU A 139 0.64 -13.71 -6.35
C LEU A 139 1.56 -13.44 -7.54
N PHE A 140 1.91 -12.19 -7.83
CA PHE A 140 2.66 -11.90 -9.06
C PHE A 140 4.14 -12.29 -8.93
N PRO A 141 4.75 -12.78 -10.02
CA PRO A 141 6.14 -13.22 -10.03
C PRO A 141 7.10 -12.04 -9.82
N GLY A 142 8.31 -12.34 -9.36
CA GLY A 142 9.41 -11.37 -9.22
C GLY A 142 9.89 -11.16 -7.78
N ARG A 143 9.00 -11.32 -6.79
CA ARG A 143 9.37 -11.10 -5.38
C ARG A 143 10.59 -11.93 -4.98
N ARG A 144 11.50 -11.31 -4.24
CA ARG A 144 12.70 -11.94 -3.68
C ARG A 144 12.52 -12.18 -2.20
N ARG A 145 13.16 -13.24 -1.68
CA ARG A 145 13.25 -13.45 -0.23
C ARG A 145 14.04 -12.30 0.39
N VAL A 146 13.48 -11.63 1.38
CA VAL A 146 14.11 -10.51 2.10
C VAL A 146 14.15 -10.79 3.61
N PRO A 147 15.12 -10.23 4.34
CA PRO A 147 15.22 -10.46 5.78
C PRO A 147 14.11 -9.73 6.55
N LEU A 148 13.62 -10.36 7.63
CA LEU A 148 12.44 -9.89 8.38
C LEU A 148 12.63 -8.52 9.04
N HIS A 149 13.85 -8.19 9.46
CA HIS A 149 14.15 -6.90 10.09
C HIS A 149 13.83 -5.70 9.19
N ARG A 150 13.72 -5.88 7.87
CA ARG A 150 13.31 -4.81 6.95
C ARG A 150 11.86 -4.38 7.15
N ALA A 151 11.05 -5.13 7.90
CA ALA A 151 9.72 -4.68 8.31
C ALA A 151 9.77 -3.36 9.09
N PHE A 152 10.80 -3.17 9.92
CA PHE A 152 10.99 -1.93 10.69
C PHE A 152 11.29 -0.72 9.80
N TRP A 153 11.73 -0.91 8.56
CA TRP A 153 11.94 0.21 7.63
C TRP A 153 10.62 0.87 7.22
N ALA A 154 9.49 0.18 7.40
CA ALA A 154 8.16 0.79 7.24
C ALA A 154 7.90 1.93 8.23
N LEU A 155 8.67 2.05 9.32
CA LEU A 155 8.49 3.15 10.28
C LEU A 155 9.12 4.47 9.81
N LEU A 156 10.06 4.44 8.87
CA LEU A 156 10.83 5.63 8.48
C LEU A 156 9.94 6.78 8.01
N TYR A 157 9.00 6.48 7.10
CA TYR A 157 8.11 7.50 6.54
C TYR A 157 7.01 7.95 7.52
N PRO A 158 6.27 7.05 8.20
CA PRO A 158 5.29 7.44 9.21
C PRO A 158 5.86 8.25 10.36
N LEU A 159 7.10 7.98 10.80
CA LEU A 159 7.75 8.79 11.84
C LEU A 159 7.99 10.22 11.37
N ALA A 160 8.57 10.40 10.17
CA ALA A 160 8.74 11.72 9.56
C ALA A 160 7.40 12.43 9.34
N TYR A 161 6.41 11.70 8.81
CA TYR A 161 5.05 12.18 8.60
C TYR A 161 4.41 12.66 9.91
N SER A 162 4.54 11.89 10.99
CA SER A 162 3.94 12.21 12.30
C SER A 162 4.54 13.48 12.89
N ILE A 163 5.87 13.65 12.80
CA ILE A 163 6.56 14.86 13.25
C ILE A 163 6.06 16.08 12.46
N LEU A 164 6.05 15.98 11.12
CA LEU A 164 5.61 17.08 10.26
C LEU A 164 4.13 17.42 10.47
N THR A 165 3.29 16.41 10.68
CA THR A 165 1.85 16.58 10.93
C THR A 165 1.60 17.25 12.28
N ALA A 166 2.35 16.88 13.32
CA ALA A 166 2.23 17.51 14.64
C ALA A 166 2.64 18.99 14.60
N ILE A 167 3.78 19.31 13.96
CA ILE A 167 4.26 20.69 13.80
C ILE A 167 3.22 21.52 13.02
N ARG A 168 2.84 21.05 11.84
CA ARG A 168 1.88 21.75 10.97
C ARG A 168 0.52 21.89 11.63
N GLY A 169 0.04 20.85 12.31
CA GLY A 169 -1.26 20.85 12.94
C GLY A 169 -1.38 21.85 14.08
N SER A 170 -0.34 21.94 14.92
CA SER A 170 -0.27 22.97 15.97
C SER A 170 -0.20 24.40 15.41
N SER A 171 0.43 24.60 14.25
CA SER A 171 0.58 25.93 13.64
C SER A 171 -0.67 26.40 12.89
N LEU A 172 -1.47 25.46 12.37
CA LEU A 172 -2.66 25.74 11.57
C LEU A 172 -3.97 25.48 12.32
N ASN A 173 -3.92 24.99 13.56
CA ASN A 173 -5.05 24.49 14.33
C ASN A 173 -5.92 23.51 13.52
N TRP A 174 -5.27 22.61 12.79
CA TRP A 174 -5.93 21.63 11.94
C TRP A 174 -5.09 20.38 11.77
N TYR A 175 -5.66 19.22 12.11
CA TYR A 175 -5.04 17.92 11.91
C TYR A 175 -5.80 17.12 10.83
N PRO A 176 -5.10 16.30 10.02
CA PRO A 176 -5.74 15.46 9.02
C PRO A 176 -6.56 14.32 9.65
N TYR A 177 -6.29 13.98 10.91
CA TYR A 177 -6.97 12.89 11.61
C TYR A 177 -7.24 13.28 13.07
N VAL A 178 -8.40 12.86 13.58
CA VAL A 178 -8.81 13.11 14.98
C VAL A 178 -7.83 12.52 15.99
N PHE A 179 -7.21 11.38 15.68
CA PHE A 179 -6.24 10.73 16.57
C PHE A 179 -4.87 11.44 16.63
N PHE A 180 -4.64 12.43 15.76
CA PHE A 180 -3.48 13.31 15.81
C PHE A 180 -3.76 14.60 16.60
N ASP A 181 -5.02 14.89 16.91
CA ASP A 181 -5.42 16.12 17.58
C ASP A 181 -5.46 15.92 19.10
N PRO A 182 -4.55 16.56 19.88
CA PRO A 182 -4.51 16.43 21.33
C PRO A 182 -5.82 16.78 22.03
N GLU A 183 -6.66 17.65 21.45
CA GLU A 183 -7.94 18.05 22.06
C GLU A 183 -8.95 16.90 22.08
N TRP A 184 -8.86 15.98 21.12
CA TRP A 184 -9.81 14.87 20.96
C TRP A 184 -9.37 13.58 21.66
N VAL A 185 -8.08 13.45 22.01
CA VAL A 185 -7.52 12.20 22.55
C VAL A 185 -6.92 12.32 23.95
N GLY A 186 -7.22 13.39 24.68
CA GLY A 186 -6.72 13.58 26.05
C GLY A 186 -5.26 14.03 26.12
N GLY A 187 -4.84 14.86 25.18
CA GLY A 187 -3.51 15.47 25.11
C GLY A 187 -2.50 14.65 24.29
N TYR A 188 -1.24 15.10 24.31
CA TYR A 188 -0.15 14.46 23.55
C TYR A 188 0.12 13.01 23.98
N ALA A 189 -0.22 12.63 25.22
CA ALA A 189 -0.12 11.24 25.67
C ALA A 189 -1.04 10.32 24.85
N GLY A 190 -2.27 10.76 24.55
CA GLY A 190 -3.20 10.03 23.70
C GLY A 190 -2.70 9.92 22.26
N VAL A 191 -2.18 11.01 21.70
CA VAL A 191 -1.57 11.01 20.35
C VAL A 191 -0.43 10.00 20.26
N LEU A 192 0.44 9.95 21.28
CA LEU A 192 1.54 8.99 21.35
C LEU A 192 1.02 7.54 21.47
N ALA A 193 -0.04 7.30 22.23
CA ALA A 193 -0.66 5.98 22.34
C ALA A 193 -1.20 5.49 20.99
N TYR A 194 -1.96 6.34 20.27
CA TYR A 194 -2.44 6.02 18.92
C TYR A 194 -1.28 5.77 17.95
N ALA A 195 -0.26 6.63 17.96
CA ALA A 195 0.93 6.47 17.12
C ALA A 195 1.65 5.14 17.40
N ALA A 196 1.78 4.74 18.67
CA ALA A 196 2.41 3.48 19.05
C ALA A 196 1.61 2.26 18.56
N VAL A 197 0.28 2.26 18.71
CA VAL A 197 -0.60 1.20 18.21
C VAL A 197 -0.51 1.08 16.68
N LEU A 198 -0.61 2.20 15.96
CA LEU A 198 -0.51 2.21 14.50
C LEU A 198 0.88 1.80 14.01
N ALA A 199 1.95 2.20 14.68
CA ALA A 199 3.31 1.78 14.38
C ALA A 199 3.48 0.26 14.56
N ALA A 200 2.97 -0.30 15.66
CA ALA A 200 3.02 -1.74 15.91
C ALA A 200 2.22 -2.52 14.86
N ALA A 201 1.00 -2.08 14.55
CA ALA A 201 0.16 -2.69 13.52
C ALA A 201 0.82 -2.62 12.14
N LEU A 202 1.42 -1.48 11.79
CA LEU A 202 2.14 -1.32 10.52
C LEU A 202 3.34 -2.27 10.41
N VAL A 203 4.16 -2.40 11.46
CA VAL A 203 5.27 -3.35 11.48
C VAL A 203 4.76 -4.79 11.35
N ALA A 204 3.66 -5.13 12.01
CA ALA A 204 3.04 -6.44 11.89
C ALA A 204 2.59 -6.74 10.44
N VAL A 205 1.93 -5.80 9.77
CA VAL A 205 1.54 -5.93 8.37
C VAL A 205 2.76 -6.06 7.45
N ALA A 206 3.78 -5.22 7.63
CA ALA A 206 5.01 -5.28 6.84
C ALA A 206 5.76 -6.61 7.06
N ALA A 207 5.79 -7.10 8.30
CA ALA A 207 6.38 -8.40 8.64
C ALA A 207 5.60 -9.55 7.98
N ALA A 208 4.27 -9.51 8.00
CA ALA A 208 3.43 -10.50 7.33
C ALA A 208 3.70 -10.55 5.82
N LEU A 209 3.77 -9.39 5.15
CA LEU A 209 4.13 -9.31 3.73
C LEU A 209 5.54 -9.85 3.48
N ILE A 210 6.53 -9.51 4.31
CA ILE A 210 7.87 -10.06 4.17
C ILE A 210 7.88 -11.58 4.36
N LEU A 211 7.07 -12.13 5.26
CA LEU A 211 6.94 -13.59 5.43
C LEU A 211 6.38 -14.27 4.17
N VAL A 212 5.48 -13.62 3.42
CA VAL A 212 4.98 -14.13 2.12
C VAL A 212 6.12 -14.31 1.10
N THR A 213 7.23 -13.57 1.21
CA THR A 213 8.40 -13.78 0.34
C THR A 213 9.11 -15.12 0.57
N ARG A 214 8.78 -15.82 1.65
CA ARG A 214 9.29 -17.17 1.96
C ARG A 214 8.42 -18.27 1.35
N LEU A 215 7.19 -17.95 0.95
CA LEU A 215 6.29 -18.90 0.31
C LEU A 215 6.66 -19.06 -1.18
N PRO A 216 6.54 -20.29 -1.73
CA PRO A 216 6.69 -20.50 -3.17
C PRO A 216 5.75 -19.59 -3.97
N THR A 217 6.23 -19.06 -5.09
CA THR A 217 5.33 -18.46 -6.08
C THR A 217 4.63 -19.58 -6.86
N PRO A 218 3.42 -19.37 -7.40
CA PRO A 218 2.77 -20.37 -8.27
C PRO A 218 3.70 -20.87 -9.39
N ALA A 219 4.56 -19.99 -9.92
CA ALA A 219 5.57 -20.32 -10.93
C ALA A 219 6.74 -21.18 -10.41
N THR A 220 7.09 -21.14 -9.11
CA THR A 220 8.10 -22.03 -8.51
C THR A 220 7.50 -23.32 -7.96
N ALA A 221 6.24 -23.30 -7.52
CA ALA A 221 5.53 -24.47 -7.03
C ALA A 221 5.35 -25.54 -8.14
N SER A 222 4.96 -25.13 -9.35
CA SER A 222 4.80 -26.03 -10.50
C SER A 222 6.10 -26.75 -10.88
N ARG A 223 7.24 -26.05 -10.77
CA ARG A 223 8.57 -26.61 -11.04
C ARG A 223 8.99 -27.64 -9.98
N SER A 224 8.74 -27.38 -8.70
CA SER A 224 9.07 -28.31 -7.61
C SER A 224 8.19 -29.58 -7.57
N ALA A 225 6.98 -29.51 -8.13
CA ALA A 225 6.09 -30.66 -8.26
C ALA A 225 6.51 -31.56 -9.42
N SER A 226 6.96 -30.97 -10.54
CA SER A 226 7.54 -31.67 -11.68
C SER A 226 8.87 -32.36 -11.38
N GLU A 227 9.62 -31.91 -10.37
CA GLU A 227 10.94 -32.48 -10.01
C GLU A 227 10.83 -33.65 -9.00
N ARG A 228 9.66 -33.88 -8.40
CA ARG A 228 9.42 -34.94 -7.40
C ARG A 228 8.61 -36.13 -7.91
N GLY A 229 8.13 -36.10 -9.14
CA GLY A 229 7.46 -37.22 -9.84
C GLY A 229 8.33 -37.77 -10.96
#